data_AF-A0A8J8KZE0-F1
#
_entry.id   AF-A0A8J8KZE0-F1
#
_cell.length_a   1.000
_cell.length_b   1.000
_cell.length_c   1.000
_cell.angle_alpha   90.00
_cell.angle_beta   90.00
_cell.angle_gamma   90.00
#
_symmetry.space_group_name_H-M   'P 1'
#
loop_
_entity.id
_entity.type
_entity.pdbx_description
1 polymer ?
#
loop_
_entity_poly.entity_id
_entity_poly.type
_entity_poly.pdbx_seq_one_letter_code
_entity_poly.pdbx_strand_id
1 'polypeptide(L)'
;MANQSIAATATVIAALFAAGVSFLHLTLTKEQKISDFRQAWIDALREDLATFFSVSRAMARATEEQRLPEAQKAGMKFAFSEDQVREYRLTVAQTYYRIKLRLNSGEAEHIQLLSLMDQAIAAQIAAAKGESDGRNTLPAIESAVAYSRPLLKSEWDRVKRGEPNFRVARNWIPPILVILAIAFCLILQNV
;
A
#
# COMPACT_ATOMS: atom_id res chain seq x y z
N MET A 1 -59.38 -2.21 -18.62
CA MET A 1 -58.19 -3.03 -18.98
C MET A 1 -56.92 -2.18 -19.11
N ALA A 2 -56.92 -1.02 -19.79
CA ALA A 2 -55.73 -0.16 -19.94
C ALA A 2 -55.06 0.30 -18.61
N ASN A 3 -55.82 0.70 -17.59
CA ASN A 3 -55.22 1.14 -16.32
C ASN A 3 -54.49 0.02 -15.53
N GLN A 4 -54.92 -1.24 -15.67
CA GLN A 4 -54.28 -2.36 -14.98
C GLN A 4 -52.94 -2.72 -15.63
N SER A 5 -52.82 -2.62 -16.96
CA SER A 5 -51.55 -2.86 -17.67
C SER A 5 -50.52 -1.75 -17.39
N ILE A 6 -50.94 -0.50 -17.24
CA ILE A 6 -50.05 0.61 -16.84
C ILE A 6 -49.49 0.37 -15.44
N ALA A 7 -50.35 0.02 -14.48
CA ALA A 7 -49.94 -0.24 -13.10
C ALA A 7 -48.95 -1.42 -13.00
N ALA A 8 -49.19 -2.50 -13.74
CA ALA A 8 -48.26 -3.63 -13.82
C ALA A 8 -46.90 -3.21 -14.41
N THR A 9 -46.90 -2.46 -15.51
CA THR A 9 -45.68 -1.98 -16.18
C THR A 9 -44.88 -1.05 -15.27
N ALA A 10 -45.56 -0.12 -14.58
CA ALA A 10 -44.94 0.79 -13.60
C ALA A 10 -44.30 0.03 -12.44
N THR A 11 -44.96 -1.01 -11.93
CA THR A 11 -44.43 -1.83 -10.82
C THR A 11 -43.16 -2.58 -11.25
N VAL A 12 -43.15 -3.18 -12.44
CA VAL A 12 -41.96 -3.88 -12.97
C VAL A 12 -40.80 -2.91 -13.14
N ILE A 13 -41.06 -1.73 -13.71
CA ILE A 13 -40.03 -0.71 -13.92
C ILE A 13 -39.48 -0.23 -12.57
N ALA A 14 -40.35 0.10 -11.61
CA ALA A 14 -39.94 0.51 -10.27
C ALA A 14 -39.08 -0.56 -9.57
N ALA A 15 -39.43 -1.85 -9.74
CA ALA A 15 -38.64 -2.96 -9.21
C ALA A 15 -37.25 -3.06 -9.88
N LEU A 16 -37.16 -2.87 -11.20
CA LEU A 16 -35.88 -2.83 -11.92
C LEU A 16 -35.01 -1.65 -11.48
N PHE A 17 -35.61 -0.48 -11.24
CA PHE A 17 -34.93 0.66 -10.65
C PHE A 17 -34.35 0.35 -9.28
N ALA A 18 -35.20 -0.17 -8.38
CA ALA A 18 -34.79 -0.53 -7.04
C ALA A 18 -33.66 -1.58 -7.07
N ALA A 19 -33.76 -2.57 -7.96
CA ALA A 19 -32.73 -3.58 -8.15
C ALA A 19 -31.40 -2.97 -8.65
N GLY A 20 -31.44 -2.06 -9.61
CA GLY A 20 -30.24 -1.40 -10.13
C GLY A 20 -29.56 -0.48 -9.10
N VAL A 21 -30.35 0.27 -8.33
CA VAL A 21 -29.84 1.09 -7.22
C VAL A 21 -29.23 0.22 -6.13
N SER A 22 -29.89 -0.89 -5.77
CA SER A 22 -29.38 -1.84 -4.77
C SER A 22 -28.07 -2.50 -5.23
N PHE A 23 -27.98 -2.90 -6.50
CA PHE A 23 -26.75 -3.44 -7.08
C PHE A 23 -25.60 -2.42 -7.08
N LEU A 24 -25.87 -1.16 -7.44
CA LEU A 24 -24.90 -0.08 -7.34
C LEU A 24 -24.41 0.10 -5.90
N HIS A 25 -25.33 0.12 -4.93
CA HIS A 25 -24.99 0.27 -3.52
C HIS A 25 -24.14 -0.89 -3.01
N LEU A 26 -24.46 -2.13 -3.36
CA LEU A 26 -23.67 -3.31 -3.02
C LEU A 26 -22.26 -3.23 -3.62
N THR A 27 -22.15 -2.83 -4.89
CA THR A 27 -20.87 -2.71 -5.58
C THR A 27 -20.00 -1.62 -4.97
N LEU A 28 -20.59 -0.46 -4.65
CA LEU A 28 -19.91 0.64 -3.96
C LEU A 28 -19.43 0.22 -2.57
N THR A 29 -20.27 -0.46 -1.80
CA THR A 29 -19.92 -0.94 -0.46
C THR A 29 -18.78 -1.95 -0.51
N LYS A 30 -18.82 -2.89 -1.47
CA LYS A 30 -17.73 -3.84 -1.71
C LYS A 30 -16.42 -3.11 -2.05
N GLU A 31 -16.47 -2.17 -2.99
CA GLU A 31 -15.29 -1.40 -3.43
C GLU A 31 -14.70 -0.56 -2.29
N GLN A 32 -15.54 0.07 -1.48
CA GLN A 32 -15.11 0.83 -0.30
C GLN A 32 -14.35 -0.09 0.66
N LYS A 33 -14.88 -1.28 0.95
CA LYS A 33 -14.21 -2.23 1.85
C LYS A 33 -12.89 -2.75 1.29
N ILE A 34 -12.82 -3.03 -0.01
CA ILE A 34 -11.57 -3.41 -0.65
C ILE A 34 -10.55 -2.26 -0.57
N SER A 35 -10.99 -1.03 -0.80
CA SER A 35 -10.14 0.15 -0.67
C SER A 35 -9.62 0.30 0.76
N ASP A 36 -10.48 0.18 1.78
CA ASP A 36 -10.09 0.22 3.20
C ASP A 36 -9.02 -0.84 3.51
N PHE A 37 -9.21 -2.09 3.03
CA PHE A 37 -8.23 -3.17 3.24
C PHE A 37 -6.90 -2.92 2.54
N ARG A 38 -6.92 -2.38 1.31
CA ARG A 38 -5.69 -2.04 0.58
C ARG A 38 -4.96 -0.87 1.24
N GLN A 39 -5.69 0.14 1.72
CA GLN A 39 -5.11 1.26 2.47
C GLN A 39 -4.45 0.76 3.75
N ALA A 40 -5.13 -0.10 4.53
CA ALA A 40 -4.56 -0.72 5.71
C ALA A 40 -3.28 -1.52 5.40
N TRP A 41 -3.24 -2.24 4.27
CA TRP A 41 -2.04 -2.92 3.81
C TRP A 41 -0.90 -1.93 3.46
N ILE A 42 -1.18 -0.84 2.72
CA ILE A 42 -0.20 0.20 2.37
C ILE A 42 0.34 0.90 3.63
N ASP A 43 -0.54 1.26 4.56
CA ASP A 43 -0.15 1.96 5.77
C ASP A 43 0.71 1.07 6.68
N ALA A 44 0.37 -0.21 6.82
CA ALA A 44 1.20 -1.17 7.54
C ALA A 44 2.58 -1.37 6.87
N LEU A 45 2.63 -1.40 5.54
CA LEU A 45 3.89 -1.45 4.80
C LEU A 45 4.72 -0.17 5.02
N ARG A 46 4.09 1.01 4.99
CA ARG A 46 4.75 2.30 5.23
C ARG A 46 5.34 2.38 6.64
N GLU A 47 4.59 1.93 7.64
CA GLU A 47 5.03 1.89 9.04
C GLU A 47 6.23 0.95 9.23
N ASP A 48 6.17 -0.24 8.62
CA ASP A 48 7.28 -1.20 8.68
C ASP A 48 8.54 -0.64 8.00
N LEU A 49 8.39 -0.04 6.83
CA LEU A 49 9.50 0.58 6.11
C LEU A 49 10.12 1.73 6.93
N ALA A 50 9.29 2.59 7.52
CA ALA A 50 9.78 3.68 8.37
C ALA A 50 10.58 3.14 9.57
N THR A 51 10.08 2.07 10.21
CA THR A 51 10.77 1.43 11.34
C THR A 51 12.07 0.77 10.89
N PHE A 52 12.04 -0.01 9.81
CA PHE A 52 13.23 -0.65 9.24
C PHE A 52 14.31 0.38 8.89
N PHE A 53 13.96 1.45 8.17
CA PHE A 53 14.91 2.46 7.73
C PHE A 53 15.45 3.31 8.88
N SER A 54 14.62 3.71 9.84
CA SER A 54 15.05 4.53 10.98
C SER A 54 16.03 3.78 11.89
N VAL A 55 15.73 2.52 12.24
CA VAL A 55 16.61 1.69 13.08
C VAL A 55 17.90 1.34 12.33
N SER A 56 17.81 0.97 11.05
CA SER A 56 18.99 0.69 10.23
C SER A 56 19.90 1.92 10.15
N ARG A 57 19.32 3.11 9.91
CA ARG A 57 20.05 4.38 9.86
C ARG A 57 20.72 4.72 11.20
N ALA A 58 20.01 4.57 12.31
CA ALA A 58 20.55 4.86 13.64
C ALA A 58 21.79 3.99 13.93
N MET A 59 21.69 2.69 13.63
CA MET A 59 22.79 1.75 13.78
C MET A 59 23.95 2.04 12.80
N ALA A 60 23.66 2.44 11.56
CA ALA A 60 24.69 2.84 10.60
C ALA A 60 25.47 4.07 11.09
N ARG A 61 24.77 5.10 11.61
CA ARG A 61 25.39 6.30 12.17
C ARG A 61 26.27 6.01 13.38
N ALA A 62 25.79 5.23 14.34
CA ALA A 62 26.60 4.85 15.50
C ALA A 62 27.85 4.08 15.08
N THR A 63 27.77 3.27 14.02
CA THR A 63 28.91 2.54 13.47
C THR A 63 29.91 3.48 12.78
N GLU A 64 29.44 4.44 11.98
CA GLU A 64 30.28 5.47 11.36
C GLU A 64 31.00 6.33 12.40
N GLU A 65 30.27 6.81 13.42
CA GLU A 65 30.81 7.65 14.49
C GLU A 65 31.91 6.94 15.27
N GLN A 66 31.72 5.66 15.62
CA GLN A 66 32.75 4.85 16.29
C GLN A 66 34.01 4.67 15.42
N ARG A 67 33.88 4.77 14.10
CA ARG A 67 34.99 4.60 13.15
C ARG A 67 35.74 5.88 12.83
N LEU A 68 35.26 7.03 13.29
CA LEU A 68 36.00 8.28 13.13
C LEU A 68 37.39 8.15 13.79
N PRO A 69 38.47 8.59 13.11
CA PRO A 69 39.82 8.50 13.67
C PRO A 69 39.95 9.13 15.06
N GLU A 70 39.24 10.24 15.29
CA GLU A 70 39.18 10.95 16.57
C GLU A 70 38.47 10.10 17.64
N ALA A 71 37.37 9.44 17.28
CA ALA A 71 36.63 8.56 18.18
C ALA A 71 37.44 7.33 18.59
N GLN A 72 38.14 6.72 17.63
CA GLN A 72 39.04 5.59 17.90
C GLN A 72 40.21 5.99 18.80
N LYS A 73 40.86 7.13 18.52
CA LYS A 73 41.94 7.67 19.37
C LYS A 73 41.46 8.00 20.78
N ALA A 74 40.23 8.51 20.92
CA ALA A 74 39.62 8.82 22.20
C ALA A 74 39.09 7.57 22.94
N GLY A 75 39.14 6.38 22.33
CA GLY A 75 38.55 5.17 22.90
C GLY A 75 37.03 5.28 23.12
N MET A 76 36.34 6.07 22.30
CA MET A 76 34.89 6.23 22.41
C MET A 76 34.20 4.87 22.23
N LYS A 77 33.37 4.53 23.21
CA LYS A 77 32.54 3.33 23.14
C LYS A 77 31.45 3.51 22.09
N PHE A 78 30.97 2.40 21.56
CA PHE A 78 29.79 2.39 20.71
C PHE A 78 28.61 3.08 21.41
N ALA A 79 27.84 3.87 20.66
CA ALA A 79 26.82 4.75 21.23
C ALA A 79 25.65 4.02 21.90
N PHE A 80 25.44 2.74 21.58
CA PHE A 80 24.34 1.94 22.11
C PHE A 80 24.85 0.85 23.07
N SER A 81 24.03 0.54 24.08
CA SER A 81 24.25 -0.62 24.96
C SER A 81 24.06 -1.94 24.21
N GLU A 82 24.54 -3.05 24.78
CA GLU A 82 24.32 -4.39 24.20
C GLU A 82 22.83 -4.73 24.09
N ASP A 83 22.03 -4.35 25.10
CA ASP A 83 20.58 -4.56 25.08
C ASP A 83 19.91 -3.77 23.95
N GLN A 84 20.29 -2.50 23.74
CA GLN A 84 19.79 -1.68 22.63
C GLN A 84 20.18 -2.27 21.27
N VAL A 85 21.42 -2.76 21.13
CA VAL A 85 21.87 -3.43 19.90
C VAL A 85 21.05 -4.70 19.63
N ARG A 86 20.78 -5.50 20.67
CA ARG A 86 19.94 -6.70 20.55
C ARG A 86 18.53 -6.33 20.10
N GLU A 87 17.93 -5.32 20.74
CA GLU A 87 16.60 -4.82 20.40
C GLU A 87 16.55 -4.35 18.93
N TYR A 88 17.48 -3.49 18.52
CA TYR A 88 17.53 -2.98 17.15
C TYR A 88 17.69 -4.08 16.10
N ARG A 89 18.51 -5.10 16.38
CA ARG A 89 18.64 -6.27 15.49
C ARG A 89 17.33 -7.04 15.37
N LEU A 90 16.63 -7.25 16.49
CA LEU A 90 15.32 -7.91 16.48
C LEU A 90 14.28 -7.08 15.73
N THR A 91 14.21 -5.77 15.96
CA THR A 91 13.30 -4.86 15.26
C THR A 91 13.54 -4.85 13.76
N VAL A 92 14.80 -4.75 13.31
CA VAL A 92 15.15 -4.81 11.88
C VAL A 92 14.76 -6.15 11.27
N ALA A 93 15.05 -7.27 11.94
CA ALA A 93 14.68 -8.60 11.44
C ALA A 93 13.15 -8.77 11.35
N GLN A 94 12.41 -8.38 12.39
CA GLN A 94 10.96 -8.49 12.43
C GLN A 94 10.30 -7.65 11.33
N THR A 95 10.70 -6.39 11.20
CA THR A 95 10.17 -5.48 10.17
C THR A 95 10.55 -5.95 8.77
N TYR A 96 11.79 -6.41 8.56
CA TYR A 96 12.22 -7.00 7.29
C TYR A 96 11.31 -8.16 6.86
N TYR A 97 11.06 -9.14 7.72
CA TYR A 97 10.23 -10.28 7.38
C TYR A 97 8.75 -9.88 7.19
N ARG A 98 8.25 -8.95 7.99
CA ARG A 98 6.90 -8.37 7.81
C ARG A 98 6.74 -7.68 6.45
N ILE A 99 7.76 -6.95 6.00
CA ILE A 99 7.78 -6.32 4.66
C ILE A 99 7.84 -7.41 3.59
N LYS A 100 8.79 -8.34 3.70
CA LYS A 100 8.99 -9.45 2.76
C LYS A 100 7.73 -10.27 2.53
N LEU A 101 6.95 -10.54 3.60
CA LEU A 101 5.70 -11.30 3.51
C LEU A 101 4.55 -10.49 2.89
N ARG A 102 4.58 -9.15 2.97
CA ARG A 102 3.58 -8.28 2.32
C ARG A 102 3.88 -8.07 0.84
N LEU A 103 5.16 -7.99 0.49
CA LEU A 103 5.60 -7.77 -0.89
C LEU A 103 5.30 -8.99 -1.76
N ASN A 104 4.73 -8.72 -2.94
CA ASN A 104 4.43 -9.75 -3.94
C ASN A 104 5.70 -10.19 -4.69
N SER A 105 6.03 -11.48 -4.63
CA SER A 105 7.19 -12.08 -5.31
C SER A 105 7.06 -12.16 -6.84
N GLY A 106 5.87 -11.91 -7.40
CA GLY A 106 5.64 -11.82 -8.83
C GLY A 106 5.81 -10.42 -9.43
N GLU A 107 6.03 -9.39 -8.60
CA GLU A 107 6.10 -8.00 -9.06
C GLU A 107 7.53 -7.47 -9.04
N ALA A 108 8.03 -7.06 -10.21
CA ALA A 108 9.40 -6.56 -10.36
C ALA A 108 9.73 -5.40 -9.41
N GLU A 109 8.77 -4.49 -9.21
CA GLU A 109 8.98 -3.37 -8.29
C GLU A 109 9.19 -3.83 -6.84
N HIS A 110 8.44 -4.84 -6.41
CA HIS A 110 8.52 -5.41 -5.07
C HIS A 110 9.81 -6.21 -4.85
N ILE A 111 10.21 -7.00 -5.86
CA ILE A 111 11.48 -7.74 -5.86
C ILE A 111 12.65 -6.76 -5.74
N GLN A 112 12.61 -5.65 -6.48
CA GLN A 112 13.66 -4.64 -6.47
C GLN A 112 13.77 -3.95 -5.11
N LEU A 113 12.65 -3.60 -4.47
CA LEU A 113 12.67 -3.03 -3.12
C LEU A 113 13.31 -4.00 -2.12
N LEU A 114 12.92 -5.28 -2.17
CA LEU A 114 13.49 -6.30 -1.28
C LEU A 114 15.00 -6.46 -1.51
N SER A 115 15.45 -6.45 -2.77
CA SER A 115 16.88 -6.51 -3.10
C SER A 115 17.66 -5.32 -2.53
N LEU A 116 17.12 -4.10 -2.60
CA LEU A 116 17.76 -2.91 -2.02
C LEU A 116 17.83 -2.99 -0.49
N MET A 117 16.80 -3.54 0.16
CA MET A 117 16.81 -3.80 1.60
C MET A 117 17.86 -4.86 1.99
N ASP A 118 17.98 -5.93 1.21
CA ASP A 118 19.01 -6.96 1.42
C ASP A 118 20.42 -6.35 1.28
N GLN A 119 20.64 -5.47 0.32
CA GLN A 119 21.90 -4.74 0.15
C GLN A 119 22.21 -3.84 1.35
N ALA A 120 21.21 -3.14 1.89
CA ALA A 120 21.37 -2.34 3.11
C ALA A 120 21.78 -3.19 4.31
N ILE A 121 21.12 -4.34 4.52
CA ILE A 121 21.47 -5.30 5.58
C ILE A 121 22.90 -5.83 5.39
N ALA A 122 23.26 -6.24 4.16
CA ALA A 122 24.58 -6.77 3.85
C ALA A 122 25.68 -5.73 4.11
N ALA A 123 25.47 -4.48 3.67
CA ALA A 123 26.39 -3.38 3.92
C ALA A 123 26.58 -3.12 5.42
N GLN A 124 25.51 -3.26 6.20
CA GLN A 124 25.54 -3.06 7.65
C GLN A 124 26.24 -4.21 8.38
N ILE A 125 26.07 -5.45 7.92
CA ILE A 125 26.80 -6.61 8.45
C ILE A 125 28.30 -6.49 8.14
N ALA A 126 28.66 -6.17 6.89
CA ALA A 126 30.06 -5.97 6.49
C ALA A 126 30.70 -4.84 7.30
N ALA A 127 29.97 -3.74 7.50
CA ALA A 127 30.37 -2.69 8.41
C ALA A 127 30.57 -3.25 9.81
N ALA A 128 29.60 -3.89 10.45
CA ALA A 128 29.72 -4.37 11.83
C ALA A 128 30.92 -5.33 12.06
N LYS A 129 31.29 -6.13 11.05
CA LYS A 129 32.44 -7.05 11.10
C LYS A 129 33.80 -6.38 10.84
N GLY A 130 33.80 -5.11 10.44
CA GLY A 130 35.03 -4.42 10.01
C GLY A 130 35.53 -4.82 8.62
N GLU A 131 34.71 -5.52 7.84
CA GLU A 131 34.98 -5.90 6.45
C GLU A 131 34.76 -4.72 5.48
N SER A 132 34.16 -3.63 5.97
CA SER A 132 33.91 -2.38 5.25
C SER A 132 34.10 -1.18 6.17
N ASP A 133 34.51 -0.04 5.60
CA ASP A 133 34.63 1.24 6.33
C ASP A 133 33.26 1.81 6.77
N GLY A 134 32.16 1.19 6.34
CA GLY A 134 30.79 1.56 6.69
C GLY A 134 30.22 2.74 5.89
N ARG A 135 31.03 3.41 5.05
CA ARG A 135 30.59 4.58 4.28
C ARG A 135 29.50 4.27 3.26
N ASN A 136 29.42 3.00 2.84
CA ASN A 136 28.40 2.51 1.90
C ASN A 136 27.09 2.09 2.58
N THR A 137 27.04 2.00 3.92
CA THR A 137 25.84 1.55 4.63
C THR A 137 24.70 2.54 4.52
N LEU A 138 24.95 3.83 4.77
CA LEU A 138 23.92 4.87 4.63
C LEU A 138 23.43 5.04 3.18
N PRO A 139 24.28 5.13 2.15
CA PRO A 139 23.84 5.17 0.76
C PRO A 139 22.95 3.97 0.36
N ALA A 140 23.24 2.76 0.85
CA ALA A 140 22.41 1.58 0.58
C ALA A 140 21.02 1.72 1.21
N ILE A 141 20.93 2.20 2.46
CA ILE A 141 19.66 2.49 3.14
C ILE A 141 18.88 3.57 2.37
N GLU A 142 19.53 4.67 2.00
CA GLU A 142 18.88 5.77 1.26
C GLU A 142 18.40 5.35 -0.12
N SER A 143 19.10 4.42 -0.78
CA SER A 143 18.66 3.86 -2.06
C SER A 143 17.35 3.09 -1.91
N ALA A 144 17.22 2.27 -0.85
CA ALA A 144 15.98 1.56 -0.54
C ALA A 144 14.84 2.54 -0.17
N VAL A 145 15.13 3.58 0.62
CA VAL A 145 14.18 4.65 0.95
C VAL A 145 13.69 5.35 -0.31
N ALA A 146 14.62 5.79 -1.17
CA ALA A 146 14.31 6.52 -2.41
C ALA A 146 13.42 5.69 -3.33
N TYR A 147 13.66 4.38 -3.40
CA TYR A 147 12.85 3.44 -4.18
C TYR A 147 11.47 3.14 -3.56
N SER A 148 11.38 3.09 -2.23
CA SER A 148 10.10 2.82 -1.54
C SER A 148 9.03 3.90 -1.78
N ARG A 149 9.45 5.16 -1.97
CA ARG A 149 8.55 6.32 -2.15
C ARG A 149 7.68 6.21 -3.42
N PRO A 150 8.25 6.05 -4.63
CA PRO A 150 7.44 5.88 -5.84
C PRO A 150 6.65 4.57 -5.84
N LEU A 151 7.15 3.49 -5.22
CA LEU A 151 6.40 2.22 -5.07
C LEU A 151 5.13 2.41 -4.22
N LEU A 152 5.23 3.06 -3.05
CA LEU A 152 4.04 3.36 -2.24
C LEU A 152 3.06 4.28 -2.98
N LYS A 153 3.56 5.18 -3.84
CA LYS A 153 2.72 6.03 -4.67
C LYS A 153 2.01 5.24 -5.77
N SER A 154 2.70 4.29 -6.41
CA SER A 154 2.11 3.43 -7.45
C SER A 154 0.99 2.57 -6.87
N GLU A 155 1.19 2.02 -5.66
CA GLU A 155 0.16 1.29 -4.91
C GLU A 155 -1.04 2.17 -4.51
N TRP A 156 -0.79 3.38 -4.02
CA TRP A 156 -1.88 4.34 -3.75
C TRP A 156 -2.69 4.68 -5.00
N ASP A 157 -2.03 4.83 -6.14
CA ASP A 157 -2.72 5.06 -7.41
C ASP A 157 -3.51 3.82 -7.89
N ARG A 158 -3.03 2.59 -7.60
CA ARG A 158 -3.80 1.35 -7.84
C ARG A 158 -5.07 1.32 -7.00
N VAL A 159 -5.02 1.73 -5.73
CA VAL A 159 -6.21 1.82 -4.86
C VAL A 159 -7.22 2.81 -5.43
N LYS A 160 -6.80 4.03 -5.77
CA LYS A 160 -7.71 5.06 -6.31
C LYS A 160 -8.35 4.68 -7.65
N ARG A 161 -7.66 3.90 -8.48
CA ARG A 161 -8.24 3.41 -9.75
C ARG A 161 -9.40 2.44 -9.52
N GLY A 162 -9.37 1.69 -8.42
CA GLY A 162 -10.36 0.70 -8.06
C GLY A 162 -10.39 -0.52 -8.96
N GLU A 163 -11.29 -1.47 -8.66
CA GLU A 163 -11.41 -2.71 -9.44
C GLU A 163 -12.00 -2.50 -10.84
N PRO A 164 -11.60 -3.29 -11.87
CA PRO A 164 -12.21 -3.23 -13.19
C PRO A 164 -13.74 -3.34 -13.16
N ASN A 165 -14.28 -4.27 -12.38
CA ASN A 165 -15.72 -4.49 -12.27
C ASN A 165 -16.44 -3.29 -11.65
N PHE A 166 -15.83 -2.65 -10.64
CA PHE A 166 -16.33 -1.41 -10.06
C PHE A 166 -16.36 -0.29 -11.10
N ARG A 167 -15.29 -0.12 -11.89
CA ARG A 167 -15.22 0.90 -12.95
C ARG A 167 -16.31 0.71 -14.01
N VAL A 168 -16.62 -0.54 -14.37
CA VAL A 168 -17.72 -0.86 -15.29
C VAL A 168 -19.07 -0.51 -14.64
N ALA A 169 -19.35 -1.01 -13.44
CA ALA A 169 -20.62 -0.77 -12.76
C ALA A 169 -20.89 0.74 -12.57
N ARG A 170 -19.88 1.50 -12.14
CA ARG A 170 -19.96 2.94 -11.93
C ARG A 170 -20.29 3.71 -13.21
N ASN A 171 -19.73 3.29 -14.34
CA ASN A 171 -19.84 4.06 -15.58
C ASN A 171 -21.09 3.69 -16.41
N TRP A 172 -21.59 2.46 -16.30
CA TRP A 172 -22.65 1.96 -17.19
C TRP A 172 -24.03 1.88 -16.54
N ILE A 173 -24.13 1.61 -15.23
CA ILE A 173 -25.43 1.40 -14.59
C ILE A 173 -26.23 2.71 -14.44
N PRO A 174 -25.64 3.86 -14.04
CA PRO A 174 -26.40 5.10 -13.93
C PRO A 174 -27.02 5.55 -15.28
N PRO A 175 -26.31 5.54 -16.43
CA PRO A 175 -26.93 5.81 -17.72
C PRO A 175 -28.08 4.86 -18.08
N ILE A 176 -27.92 3.56 -17.82
CA ILE A 176 -28.98 2.57 -18.08
C ILE A 176 -30.23 2.90 -17.25
N LEU A 177 -30.06 3.23 -15.97
CA LEU A 177 -31.16 3.67 -15.11
C LEU A 177 -31.82 4.94 -15.64
N VAL A 178 -31.06 5.95 -16.08
CA VAL A 178 -31.63 7.17 -16.67
C VAL A 178 -32.45 6.85 -17.93
N ILE A 179 -31.94 5.99 -18.82
CA ILE A 179 -32.65 5.59 -20.04
C ILE A 179 -33.95 4.87 -19.71
N LEU A 180 -33.94 3.94 -18.73
CA LEU A 180 -35.15 3.26 -18.27
C LEU A 180 -36.18 4.26 -17.70
N ALA A 181 -35.72 5.37 -17.11
CA ALA A 181 -36.60 6.34 -16.45
C ALA A 181 -37.29 7.19 -17.51
N ILE A 182 -36.51 7.63 -18.51
CA ILE A 182 -37.03 8.35 -19.67
C ILE A 182 -38.02 7.47 -20.43
N ALA A 183 -37.67 6.22 -20.72
CA ALA A 183 -38.56 5.28 -21.39
C ALA A 183 -39.89 5.11 -20.63
N PHE A 184 -39.83 5.03 -19.31
CA PHE A 184 -41.02 4.97 -18.47
C PHE A 184 -41.88 6.24 -18.56
N CYS A 185 -41.27 7.42 -18.48
CA CYS A 185 -41.99 8.69 -18.62
C CYS A 185 -42.68 8.80 -19.99
N LEU A 186 -42.02 8.35 -21.07
CA LEU A 186 -42.60 8.35 -22.42
C LEU A 186 -43.79 7.39 -22.54
N ILE A 187 -43.71 6.21 -21.92
CA ILE A 187 -44.84 5.27 -21.87
C ILE A 187 -46.03 5.91 -21.13
N LEU A 188 -45.78 6.63 -20.03
CA LEU A 188 -46.84 7.32 -19.29
C LEU A 188 -47.48 8.49 -20.07
N GLN A 189 -46.74 9.15 -20.96
CA GLN A 189 -47.25 10.27 -21.77
C GLN A 189 -48.04 9.83 -23.00
N ASN A 190 -47.75 8.64 -23.53
CA ASN A 190 -48.38 8.08 -24.74
C ASN A 190 -49.61 7.22 -24.45
N VAL A 191 -50.09 7.21 -23.20
CA VAL A 191 -51.30 6.49 -22.74
C VAL A 191 -52.28 7.50 -22.16
#